data_AF-A0A954LW14-F1
#
_entry.id   AF-A0A954LW14-F1
#
_cell.length_a   1.000
_cell.length_b   1.000
_cell.length_c   1.000
_cell.angle_alpha   90.00
_cell.angle_beta   90.00
_cell.angle_gamma   90.00
#
_symmetry.space_group_name_H-M   'P 1'
#
loop_
_entity.id
_entity.type
_entity.pdbx_description
1 polymer ?
#
loop_
_entity_poly.entity_id
_entity_poly.type
_entity_poly.pdbx_seq_one_letter_code
_entity_poly.pdbx_strand_id
1 'polypeptide(L)'
;MSRKTWLGCVILTICASTVGPASANELADQARKILEDRCGACHGKVNPQSDLNVLDHAYLMEHGYLTAGNLDESELWSRVSTGEADIVMPPGKPLPAEEVAIIRQWIDSGAEAPSETVLRREFVSITDNYAAVAADLRKYPEEDYDRLRYFTITHLHNNATVSDQDLQIYKAALSKLINSLSWEPDIYLPVEVDPHGTVLRIDLVSIGWDKHGQWQRMLTDYPYGMSYENATEDALRNDATFVYEATRSKIPMVRADWFVAKAGIPPMYHDLLQLPDGPNTAIEIEKMLNVDVIRDFEMNRLARAGFIKSNVSQHNRLVDRHPAAYGAYWKSYDFGSSAGSQSLTLNPLGPKYKNNPHERVAFEHDGGELIFNLPNGLQGYLLIDGKGARIDRGPINVVFDSKQPLGNNEVINGISCMVCHTHGMQPFQDDIRSGHGVRGADALKVERLFLPQDEFDKLVDKDRQRFLTSLDEAIGPFLRGEGDTTPITELREPVGVIARQYTENMAFEDVAAELQFEDHGNLRFMFGTPAYRQFGLGVLVDDKVISRDLWERLTPFSTYHEVAQMLGFGIPERVFSSD
;
A
#
# COMPACT_ATOMS: atom_id res chain seq x y z
N MET A 1 -66.52 40.76 -38.72
CA MET A 1 -66.10 40.07 -37.48
C MET A 1 -66.46 38.59 -37.65
N SER A 2 -65.46 37.75 -37.93
CA SER A 2 -64.86 36.75 -37.00
C SER A 2 -65.76 35.53 -36.79
N ARG A 3 -65.38 34.26 -36.95
CA ARG A 3 -64.24 33.48 -37.47
C ARG A 3 -64.83 32.06 -37.58
N LYS A 4 -64.64 31.34 -38.70
CA LYS A 4 -64.99 29.91 -38.80
C LYS A 4 -63.80 29.10 -38.31
N THR A 5 -63.95 28.34 -37.22
CA THR A 5 -62.94 27.43 -36.68
C THR A 5 -62.99 26.10 -37.41
N TRP A 6 -61.89 25.75 -38.08
CA TRP A 6 -61.60 24.40 -38.59
C TRP A 6 -60.95 23.59 -37.46
N LEU A 7 -61.51 22.42 -37.13
CA LEU A 7 -60.84 21.41 -36.31
C LEU A 7 -59.86 20.65 -37.23
N GLY A 8 -58.57 20.95 -37.10
CA GLY A 8 -57.50 20.13 -37.69
C GLY A 8 -57.07 19.05 -36.72
N CYS A 9 -57.29 17.78 -37.08
CA CYS A 9 -56.71 16.63 -36.39
C CYS A 9 -55.21 16.57 -36.72
N VAL A 10 -54.37 16.94 -35.76
CA VAL A 10 -52.91 16.71 -35.84
C VAL A 10 -52.66 15.27 -35.39
N ILE A 11 -52.33 14.39 -36.33
CA ILE A 11 -51.79 13.06 -36.04
C ILE A 11 -50.33 13.28 -35.64
N LEU A 12 -50.05 13.15 -34.34
CA LEU A 12 -48.69 13.15 -33.80
C LEU A 12 -48.07 11.77 -34.07
N THR A 13 -47.29 11.64 -35.13
CA THR A 13 -46.53 10.42 -35.39
C THR A 13 -45.39 10.34 -34.39
N ILE A 14 -45.52 9.50 -33.36
CA ILE A 14 -44.43 9.14 -32.45
C ILE A 14 -43.48 8.25 -33.26
N CYS A 15 -42.37 8.81 -33.73
CA CYS A 15 -41.24 8.01 -34.17
C CYS A 15 -40.66 7.32 -32.93
N ALA A 16 -41.02 6.05 -32.72
CA ALA A 16 -40.28 5.18 -31.84
C ALA A 16 -38.89 4.99 -32.47
N SER A 17 -37.88 5.64 -31.91
CA SER A 17 -36.48 5.32 -32.19
C SER A 17 -36.27 3.87 -31.75
N THR A 18 -36.23 2.94 -32.69
CA THR A 18 -35.78 1.59 -32.43
C THR A 18 -34.30 1.66 -32.07
N VAL A 19 -33.97 1.59 -30.78
CA VAL A 19 -32.61 1.30 -30.33
C VAL A 19 -32.29 -0.09 -30.89
N GLY A 20 -31.39 -0.15 -31.87
CA GLY A 20 -30.90 -1.42 -32.41
C GLY A 20 -30.18 -2.22 -31.32
N PRO A 21 -30.04 -3.55 -31.47
CA PRO A 21 -29.20 -4.32 -30.55
C PRO A 21 -27.80 -3.70 -30.50
N ALA A 22 -27.24 -3.56 -29.29
CA ALA A 22 -25.88 -3.07 -29.11
C ALA A 22 -24.91 -3.91 -29.94
N SER A 23 -23.96 -3.25 -30.59
CA SER A 23 -22.90 -3.93 -31.33
C SER A 23 -22.00 -4.74 -30.39
N ALA A 24 -21.29 -5.74 -30.91
CA ALA A 24 -20.38 -6.58 -30.11
C ALA A 24 -19.33 -5.75 -29.37
N ASN A 25 -18.80 -4.70 -29.99
CA ASN A 25 -17.84 -3.79 -29.36
C ASN A 25 -18.47 -2.95 -28.24
N GLU A 26 -19.70 -2.45 -28.43
CA GLU A 26 -20.41 -1.73 -27.36
C GLU A 26 -20.71 -2.64 -26.17
N LEU A 27 -21.04 -3.91 -26.41
CA LEU A 27 -21.23 -4.91 -25.36
C LEU A 27 -19.92 -5.22 -24.63
N ALA A 28 -18.80 -5.34 -25.35
CA ALA A 28 -17.49 -5.55 -24.76
C ALA A 28 -17.06 -4.38 -23.86
N ASP A 29 -17.28 -3.15 -24.32
CA ASP A 29 -16.99 -1.93 -23.57
C ASP A 29 -17.85 -1.81 -22.30
N GLN A 30 -19.16 -2.12 -22.40
CA GLN A 30 -20.05 -2.15 -21.23
C GLN A 30 -19.68 -3.26 -20.25
N ALA A 31 -19.37 -4.46 -20.74
CA ALA A 31 -18.93 -5.57 -19.90
C ALA A 31 -17.62 -5.23 -19.18
N ARG A 32 -16.65 -4.62 -19.88
CA ARG A 32 -15.40 -4.15 -19.28
C ARG A 32 -15.67 -3.19 -18.12
N LYS A 33 -16.55 -2.21 -18.31
CA LYS A 33 -16.91 -1.26 -17.25
C LYS A 33 -17.55 -1.94 -16.04
N ILE A 34 -18.45 -2.90 -16.27
CA ILE A 34 -19.06 -3.68 -15.17
C ILE A 34 -17.98 -4.46 -14.41
N LEU A 35 -17.06 -5.12 -15.11
CA LEU A 35 -15.97 -5.87 -14.47
C LEU A 35 -15.06 -4.96 -13.66
N GLU A 36 -14.77 -3.76 -14.14
CA GLU A 36 -14.00 -2.75 -13.41
C GLU A 36 -14.73 -2.29 -12.14
N ASP A 37 -15.99 -1.87 -12.28
CA ASP A 37 -16.80 -1.31 -11.19
C ASP A 37 -17.18 -2.33 -10.12
N ARG A 38 -17.36 -3.61 -10.51
CA ARG A 38 -17.90 -4.65 -9.63
C ARG A 38 -16.86 -5.64 -9.14
N CYS A 39 -15.84 -5.91 -9.95
CA CYS A 39 -14.89 -6.98 -9.71
C CYS A 39 -13.45 -6.46 -9.52
N GLY A 40 -13.09 -5.33 -10.13
CA GLY A 40 -11.73 -4.78 -10.14
C GLY A 40 -11.13 -4.50 -8.77
N ALA A 41 -11.95 -4.17 -7.76
CA ALA A 41 -11.46 -3.94 -6.40
C ALA A 41 -10.78 -5.18 -5.77
N CYS A 42 -11.20 -6.39 -6.14
CA CYS A 42 -10.61 -7.64 -5.67
C CYS A 42 -9.83 -8.38 -6.76
N HIS A 43 -10.23 -8.24 -8.02
CA HIS A 43 -9.69 -8.95 -9.19
C HIS A 43 -9.10 -7.99 -10.24
N GLY A 44 -8.53 -6.85 -9.83
CA GLY A 44 -7.87 -5.89 -10.72
C GLY A 44 -6.41 -6.23 -11.00
N LYS A 45 -5.64 -5.27 -11.54
CA LYS A 45 -4.20 -5.49 -11.82
C LYS A 45 -3.40 -5.64 -10.52
N VAL A 46 -3.78 -4.89 -9.49
CA VAL A 46 -2.95 -4.79 -8.28
C VAL A 46 -3.21 -5.99 -7.34
N ASN A 47 -2.30 -6.98 -7.41
CA ASN A 47 -2.28 -8.21 -6.58
C ASN A 47 -3.69 -8.88 -6.48
N PRO A 48 -4.29 -9.33 -7.58
CA PRO A 48 -5.66 -9.85 -7.57
C PRO A 48 -5.87 -11.05 -6.61
N GLN A 49 -7.08 -11.16 -6.05
CA GLN A 49 -7.49 -12.37 -5.33
C GLN A 49 -7.45 -13.58 -6.27
N SER A 50 -6.95 -14.70 -5.74
CA SER A 50 -6.74 -15.95 -6.50
C SER A 50 -5.85 -15.78 -7.74
N ASP A 51 -4.99 -14.74 -7.75
CA ASP A 51 -4.13 -14.38 -8.87
C ASP A 51 -4.91 -14.16 -10.19
N LEU A 52 -6.19 -13.78 -10.09
CA LEU A 52 -7.10 -13.57 -11.23
C LEU A 52 -7.34 -12.08 -11.49
N ASN A 53 -6.73 -11.54 -12.55
CA ASN A 53 -7.07 -10.21 -13.07
C ASN A 53 -8.23 -10.32 -14.08
N VAL A 54 -9.44 -9.96 -13.64
CA VAL A 54 -10.65 -9.99 -14.47
C VAL A 54 -10.68 -8.89 -15.54
N LEU A 55 -9.73 -7.95 -15.47
CA LEU A 55 -9.56 -6.90 -16.47
C LEU A 55 -8.55 -7.30 -17.56
N ASP A 56 -7.95 -8.49 -17.47
CA ASP A 56 -7.13 -9.05 -18.55
C ASP A 56 -7.96 -10.00 -19.41
N HIS A 57 -8.53 -9.46 -20.50
CA HIS A 57 -9.38 -10.21 -21.43
C HIS A 57 -8.64 -11.43 -22.02
N ALA A 58 -7.37 -11.27 -22.40
CA ALA A 58 -6.59 -12.33 -23.00
C ALA A 58 -6.35 -13.46 -21.99
N TYR A 59 -6.00 -13.12 -20.75
CA TYR A 59 -5.84 -14.08 -19.66
C TYR A 59 -7.13 -14.85 -19.39
N LEU A 60 -8.28 -14.17 -19.33
CA LEU A 60 -9.59 -14.78 -19.11
C LEU A 60 -9.91 -15.82 -20.19
N MET A 61 -9.62 -15.50 -21.45
CA MET A 61 -9.82 -16.38 -22.59
C MET A 61 -8.85 -17.57 -22.57
N GLU A 62 -7.56 -17.33 -22.32
CA GLU A 62 -6.52 -18.37 -22.31
C GLU A 62 -6.75 -19.42 -21.21
N HIS A 63 -7.24 -18.99 -20.05
CA HIS A 63 -7.43 -19.86 -18.89
C HIS A 63 -8.86 -20.42 -18.75
N GLY A 64 -9.74 -20.15 -19.73
CA GLY A 64 -11.11 -20.67 -19.77
C GLY A 64 -12.06 -20.04 -18.74
N TYR A 65 -11.70 -18.90 -18.14
CA TYR A 65 -12.63 -18.11 -17.34
C TYR A 65 -13.72 -17.46 -18.21
N LEU A 66 -13.39 -17.23 -19.47
CA LEU A 66 -14.26 -16.66 -20.49
C LEU A 66 -14.15 -17.51 -21.76
N THR A 67 -15.28 -18.03 -22.24
CA THR A 67 -15.35 -18.83 -23.46
C THR A 67 -16.29 -18.16 -24.46
N ALA A 68 -15.75 -17.71 -25.59
CA ALA A 68 -16.50 -17.01 -26.62
C ALA A 68 -17.73 -17.80 -27.11
N GLY A 69 -18.91 -17.20 -27.00
CA GLY A 69 -20.17 -17.79 -27.46
C GLY A 69 -20.70 -18.96 -26.61
N ASN A 70 -20.07 -19.26 -25.46
CA ASN A 70 -20.46 -20.39 -24.62
C ASN A 70 -20.55 -20.01 -23.14
N LEU A 71 -21.78 -19.78 -22.67
CA LEU A 71 -22.07 -19.48 -21.26
C LEU A 71 -21.76 -20.64 -20.32
N ASP A 72 -22.03 -21.88 -20.73
CA ASP A 72 -21.87 -23.06 -19.86
C ASP A 72 -20.38 -23.38 -19.58
N GLU A 73 -19.50 -22.99 -20.49
CA GLU A 73 -18.04 -23.13 -20.37
C GLU A 73 -17.36 -21.84 -19.87
N SER A 74 -18.12 -20.80 -19.52
CA SER A 74 -17.57 -19.55 -18.99
C SER A 74 -17.71 -19.52 -17.47
N GLU A 75 -16.61 -19.70 -16.74
CA GLU A 75 -16.62 -19.59 -15.27
C GLU A 75 -17.07 -18.20 -14.81
N LEU A 76 -16.73 -17.14 -15.53
CA LEU A 76 -17.23 -15.79 -15.25
C LEU A 76 -18.77 -15.76 -15.22
N TRP A 77 -19.42 -16.45 -16.16
CA TRP A 77 -20.88 -16.55 -16.20
C TRP A 77 -21.44 -17.38 -15.04
N SER A 78 -20.81 -18.52 -14.71
CA SER A 78 -21.24 -19.38 -13.61
C SER A 78 -21.28 -18.62 -12.27
N ARG A 79 -20.33 -17.70 -12.05
CA ARG A 79 -20.21 -16.89 -10.84
C ARG A 79 -21.19 -15.74 -10.73
N VAL A 80 -21.60 -15.12 -11.84
CA VAL A 80 -22.52 -13.97 -11.82
C VAL A 80 -23.99 -14.36 -12.02
N SER A 81 -24.25 -15.55 -12.56
CA SER A 81 -25.62 -16.04 -12.83
C SER A 81 -26.17 -16.96 -11.74
N THR A 82 -25.34 -17.40 -10.79
CA THR A 82 -25.75 -18.26 -9.68
C THR A 82 -26.54 -17.51 -8.60
N GLY A 83 -27.50 -18.19 -7.98
CA GLY A 83 -28.21 -17.72 -6.78
C GLY A 83 -27.57 -18.19 -5.47
N GLU A 84 -26.48 -18.96 -5.54
CA GLU A 84 -25.80 -19.51 -4.38
C GLU A 84 -24.91 -18.46 -3.71
N ALA A 85 -25.28 -18.04 -2.51
CA ALA A 85 -24.63 -16.95 -1.78
C ALA A 85 -23.13 -17.19 -1.51
N ASP A 86 -22.70 -18.44 -1.39
CA ASP A 86 -21.31 -18.80 -1.03
C ASP A 86 -20.35 -18.76 -2.23
N ILE A 87 -20.86 -18.73 -3.46
CA ILE A 87 -20.06 -18.77 -4.68
C ILE A 87 -20.35 -17.64 -5.66
N VAL A 88 -21.42 -16.86 -5.44
CA VAL A 88 -21.77 -15.68 -6.23
C VAL A 88 -20.71 -14.60 -6.12
N MET A 89 -20.40 -13.95 -7.24
CA MET A 89 -19.51 -12.78 -7.29
C MET A 89 -20.28 -11.54 -7.78
N PRO A 90 -20.09 -10.36 -7.16
CA PRO A 90 -19.32 -10.11 -5.93
C PRO A 90 -19.93 -10.74 -4.65
N PRO A 91 -19.12 -11.15 -3.65
CA PRO A 91 -19.62 -11.83 -2.45
C PRO A 91 -20.65 -10.97 -1.69
N GLY A 92 -21.83 -11.54 -1.43
CA GLY A 92 -22.91 -10.86 -0.69
C GLY A 92 -23.56 -9.67 -1.40
N LYS A 93 -23.09 -9.30 -2.61
CA LYS A 93 -23.59 -8.17 -3.41
C LYS A 93 -23.79 -8.59 -4.87
N PRO A 94 -24.82 -9.43 -5.18
CA PRO A 94 -25.10 -9.85 -6.56
C PRO A 94 -25.31 -8.68 -7.51
N LEU A 95 -24.93 -8.86 -8.77
CA LEU A 95 -25.10 -7.84 -9.79
C LEU A 95 -26.58 -7.51 -10.06
N PRO A 96 -26.91 -6.25 -10.38
CA PRO A 96 -28.21 -5.89 -10.93
C PRO A 96 -28.54 -6.71 -12.18
N ALA A 97 -29.83 -6.98 -12.40
CA ALA A 97 -30.28 -7.82 -13.51
C ALA A 97 -29.88 -7.25 -14.88
N GLU A 98 -29.84 -5.91 -15.02
CA GLU A 98 -29.36 -5.26 -16.24
C GLU A 98 -27.87 -5.54 -16.53
N GLU A 99 -27.02 -5.55 -15.51
CA GLU A 99 -25.58 -5.82 -15.67
C GLU A 99 -25.34 -7.29 -16.00
N VAL A 100 -26.06 -8.21 -15.36
CA VAL A 100 -26.03 -9.64 -15.69
C VAL A 100 -26.45 -9.87 -17.15
N ALA A 101 -27.47 -9.15 -17.62
CA ALA A 101 -27.93 -9.27 -19.01
C ALA A 101 -26.88 -8.78 -20.03
N ILE A 102 -26.11 -7.74 -19.70
CA ILE A 102 -25.01 -7.24 -20.53
C ILE A 102 -23.89 -8.29 -20.62
N ILE A 103 -23.45 -8.84 -19.48
CA ILE A 103 -22.42 -9.89 -19.44
C ILE A 103 -22.86 -11.09 -20.29
N ARG A 104 -24.13 -11.52 -20.14
CA ARG A 104 -24.69 -12.61 -20.94
C ARG A 104 -24.59 -12.33 -22.44
N GLN A 105 -25.09 -11.17 -22.87
CA GLN A 105 -25.12 -10.79 -24.28
C GLN A 105 -23.72 -10.67 -24.87
N TRP A 106 -22.78 -10.11 -24.12
CA TRP A 106 -21.38 -10.02 -24.51
C TRP A 106 -20.78 -11.40 -24.77
N ILE A 107 -20.93 -12.35 -23.82
CA ILE A 107 -20.43 -13.72 -23.98
C ILE A 107 -21.09 -14.42 -25.16
N ASP A 108 -22.42 -14.38 -25.25
CA ASP A 108 -23.20 -14.98 -26.35
C ASP A 108 -22.81 -14.39 -27.71
N SER A 109 -22.40 -13.12 -27.76
CA SER A 109 -21.97 -12.41 -28.97
C SER A 109 -20.52 -12.68 -29.39
N GLY A 110 -19.80 -13.55 -28.70
CA GLY A 110 -18.43 -13.94 -29.02
C GLY A 110 -17.36 -13.38 -28.08
N ALA A 111 -17.76 -12.68 -27.01
CA ALA A 111 -16.86 -12.17 -25.98
C ALA A 111 -15.70 -11.34 -26.54
N GLU A 112 -15.97 -10.43 -27.48
CA GLU A 112 -14.95 -9.58 -28.10
C GLU A 112 -14.18 -8.75 -27.05
N ALA A 113 -12.93 -8.42 -27.36
CA ALA A 113 -12.11 -7.58 -26.50
C ALA A 113 -12.65 -6.12 -26.46
N PRO A 114 -12.53 -5.42 -25.32
CA PRO A 114 -12.91 -4.01 -25.23
C PRO A 114 -12.06 -3.14 -26.15
N SER A 115 -12.61 -2.01 -26.58
CA SER A 115 -11.95 -1.08 -27.49
C SER A 115 -10.75 -0.37 -26.82
N GLU A 116 -9.70 -0.06 -27.59
CA GLU A 116 -8.55 0.72 -27.07
C GLU A 116 -8.98 2.06 -26.47
N THR A 117 -10.04 2.66 -27.01
CA THR A 117 -10.63 3.92 -26.52
C THR A 117 -11.24 3.80 -25.13
N VAL A 118 -11.74 2.63 -24.74
CA VAL A 118 -12.23 2.37 -23.38
C VAL A 118 -11.09 2.00 -22.44
N LEU A 119 -9.99 1.44 -22.98
CA LEU A 119 -8.81 1.08 -22.19
C LEU A 119 -7.88 2.26 -21.89
N ARG A 120 -7.87 3.31 -22.71
CA ARG A 120 -6.93 4.43 -22.56
C ARG A 120 -7.61 5.69 -22.03
N ARG A 121 -7.08 6.20 -20.92
CA ARG A 121 -7.39 7.53 -20.41
C ARG A 121 -6.73 8.60 -21.27
N GLU A 122 -7.19 9.84 -21.12
CA GLU A 122 -6.44 11.00 -21.61
C GLU A 122 -5.03 10.98 -21.05
N PHE A 123 -4.04 11.07 -21.94
CA PHE A 123 -2.64 11.05 -21.57
C PHE A 123 -2.27 12.33 -20.84
N VAL A 124 -1.66 12.21 -19.67
CA VAL A 124 -1.18 13.34 -18.87
C VAL A 124 0.33 13.42 -19.02
N SER A 125 0.82 14.53 -19.56
CA SER A 125 2.24 14.74 -19.83
C SER A 125 2.98 15.31 -18.62
N ILE A 126 4.31 15.22 -18.65
CA ILE A 126 5.16 15.89 -17.67
C ILE A 126 4.98 17.42 -17.66
N THR A 127 4.61 18.00 -18.80
CA THR A 127 4.25 19.43 -18.90
C THR A 127 3.01 19.73 -18.08
N ASP A 128 1.98 18.88 -18.14
CA ASP A 128 0.77 19.01 -17.34
C ASP A 128 1.06 18.87 -15.84
N ASN A 129 1.94 17.93 -15.46
CA ASN A 129 2.39 17.78 -14.08
C ASN A 129 3.02 19.08 -13.53
N TYR A 130 4.01 19.65 -14.23
CA TYR A 130 4.67 20.87 -13.78
C TYR A 130 3.75 22.09 -13.83
N ALA A 131 2.86 22.17 -14.81
CA ALA A 131 1.85 23.23 -14.86
C ALA A 131 0.90 23.15 -13.65
N ALA A 132 0.44 21.95 -13.28
CA ALA A 132 -0.41 21.74 -12.11
C ALA A 132 0.31 22.12 -10.80
N VAL A 133 1.57 21.69 -10.63
CA VAL A 133 2.39 22.04 -9.45
C VAL A 133 2.63 23.55 -9.38
N ALA A 134 3.00 24.18 -10.49
CA ALA A 134 3.24 25.63 -10.53
C ALA A 134 1.96 26.42 -10.23
N ALA A 135 0.82 25.99 -10.77
CA ALA A 135 -0.48 26.58 -10.48
C ALA A 135 -0.89 26.40 -9.01
N ASP A 136 -0.59 25.25 -8.40
CA ASP A 136 -0.89 25.01 -7.00
C ASP A 136 -0.03 25.85 -6.06
N LEU A 137 1.29 25.90 -6.28
CA LEU A 137 2.20 26.75 -5.50
C LEU A 137 1.73 28.20 -5.47
N ARG A 138 1.33 28.78 -6.61
CA ARG A 138 0.85 30.17 -6.72
C ARG A 138 -0.42 30.48 -5.90
N LYS A 139 -1.10 29.47 -5.32
CA LYS A 139 -2.22 29.66 -4.38
C LYS A 139 -1.76 30.01 -2.97
N TYR A 140 -0.48 29.80 -2.65
CA TYR A 140 0.12 29.99 -1.32
C TYR A 140 1.07 31.18 -1.33
N PRO A 141 1.38 31.75 -0.15
CA PRO A 141 2.43 32.77 -0.05
C PRO A 141 3.82 32.16 -0.27
N GLU A 142 4.79 32.96 -0.72
CA GLU A 142 6.12 32.46 -1.12
C GLU A 142 6.90 31.81 0.03
N GLU A 143 6.68 32.25 1.27
CA GLU A 143 7.27 31.64 2.46
C GLU A 143 6.84 30.18 2.70
N ASP A 144 5.75 29.73 2.07
CA ASP A 144 5.25 28.36 2.18
C ASP A 144 5.77 27.44 1.07
N TYR A 145 6.45 27.95 0.05
CA TYR A 145 6.78 27.13 -1.12
C TYR A 145 7.76 25.99 -0.80
N ASP A 146 8.73 26.23 0.09
CA ASP A 146 9.77 25.26 0.40
C ASP A 146 9.30 24.10 1.29
N ARG A 147 8.13 24.20 1.93
CA ARG A 147 7.48 23.08 2.65
C ARG A 147 6.56 22.22 1.80
N LEU A 148 6.15 22.67 0.60
CA LEU A 148 5.24 21.91 -0.26
C LEU A 148 6.02 20.94 -1.16
N ARG A 149 5.61 19.68 -1.15
CA ARG A 149 6.16 18.61 -2.00
C ARG A 149 5.04 17.81 -2.63
N TYR A 150 5.38 17.02 -3.64
CA TYR A 150 4.38 16.37 -4.46
C TYR A 150 4.73 14.90 -4.69
N PHE A 151 3.73 14.04 -4.63
CA PHE A 151 3.80 12.70 -5.16
C PHE A 151 3.05 12.61 -6.48
N THR A 152 3.47 11.71 -7.37
CA THR A 152 2.77 11.46 -8.64
C THR A 152 2.40 9.99 -8.80
N ILE A 153 1.23 9.77 -9.40
CA ILE A 153 0.77 8.47 -9.92
C ILE A 153 0.48 8.56 -11.43
N THR A 154 0.96 9.61 -12.10
CA THR A 154 0.66 9.91 -13.50
C THR A 154 1.09 8.79 -14.45
N HIS A 155 2.23 8.15 -14.20
CA HIS A 155 2.65 6.98 -14.99
C HIS A 155 1.67 5.81 -14.84
N LEU A 156 1.02 5.65 -13.68
CA LEU A 156 0.00 4.62 -13.48
C LEU A 156 -1.29 4.98 -14.21
N HIS A 157 -1.69 6.25 -14.17
CA HIS A 157 -2.85 6.75 -14.93
C HIS A 157 -2.69 6.51 -16.44
N ASN A 158 -1.49 6.79 -16.96
CA ASN A 158 -1.13 6.59 -18.36
C ASN A 158 -0.96 5.10 -18.74
N ASN A 159 -0.99 4.18 -17.77
CA ASN A 159 -0.91 2.75 -18.04
C ASN A 159 -2.33 2.17 -18.21
N ALA A 160 -2.68 1.79 -19.44
CA ALA A 160 -4.00 1.24 -19.79
C ALA A 160 -4.36 -0.06 -19.04
N THR A 161 -3.36 -0.74 -18.45
CA THR A 161 -3.60 -1.95 -17.65
C THR A 161 -3.95 -1.66 -16.20
N VAL A 162 -3.84 -0.40 -15.75
CA VAL A 162 -4.19 0.05 -14.39
C VAL A 162 -5.61 0.64 -14.42
N SER A 163 -6.51 0.12 -13.60
CA SER A 163 -7.90 0.60 -13.49
C SER A 163 -8.05 1.85 -12.62
N ASP A 164 -9.20 2.53 -12.69
CA ASP A 164 -9.47 3.69 -11.81
C ASP A 164 -9.47 3.28 -10.33
N GLN A 165 -10.00 2.08 -10.06
CA GLN A 165 -9.98 1.48 -8.73
C GLN A 165 -8.55 1.19 -8.26
N ASP A 166 -7.67 0.70 -9.14
CA ASP A 166 -6.26 0.51 -8.81
C ASP A 166 -5.59 1.84 -8.42
N LEU A 167 -5.85 2.93 -9.16
CA LEU A 167 -5.33 4.27 -8.83
C LEU A 167 -5.73 4.71 -7.42
N GLN A 168 -6.95 4.40 -6.98
CA GLN A 168 -7.38 4.68 -5.60
C GLN A 168 -6.61 3.86 -4.56
N ILE A 169 -6.24 2.61 -4.87
CA ILE A 169 -5.40 1.79 -3.99
C ILE A 169 -4.01 2.43 -3.82
N TYR A 170 -3.43 2.98 -4.89
CA TYR A 170 -2.15 3.72 -4.79
C TYR A 170 -2.26 4.97 -3.91
N LYS A 171 -3.35 5.76 -4.05
CA LYS A 171 -3.60 6.94 -3.20
C LYS A 171 -3.80 6.55 -1.73
N ALA A 172 -4.57 5.51 -1.47
CA ALA A 172 -4.77 4.95 -0.14
C ALA A 172 -3.45 4.46 0.48
N ALA A 173 -2.62 3.76 -0.28
CA ALA A 173 -1.32 3.29 0.16
C ALA A 173 -0.38 4.45 0.52
N LEU A 174 -0.34 5.48 -0.33
CA LEU A 174 0.43 6.71 -0.09
C LEU A 174 -0.01 7.39 1.21
N SER A 175 -1.32 7.62 1.36
CA SER A 175 -1.90 8.26 2.55
C SER A 175 -1.59 7.46 3.82
N LYS A 176 -1.82 6.15 3.82
CA LYS A 176 -1.50 5.29 4.95
C LYS A 176 -0.02 5.36 5.32
N LEU A 177 0.86 5.26 4.33
CA LEU A 177 2.29 5.17 4.62
C LEU A 177 2.87 6.50 5.10
N ILE A 178 2.48 7.64 4.53
CA ILE A 178 2.89 8.96 5.03
C ILE A 178 2.52 9.11 6.52
N ASN A 179 1.28 8.77 6.87
CA ASN A 179 0.80 8.86 8.25
C ASN A 179 1.48 7.83 9.17
N SER A 180 1.84 6.65 8.66
CA SER A 180 2.58 5.63 9.39
C SER A 180 4.07 5.97 9.58
N LEU A 181 4.56 7.00 8.88
CA LEU A 181 5.92 7.54 8.94
C LEU A 181 5.94 8.95 9.57
N SER A 182 4.90 9.30 10.34
CA SER A 182 4.76 10.60 10.98
C SER A 182 4.50 10.47 12.48
N TRP A 183 5.10 11.39 13.24
CA TRP A 183 4.83 11.59 14.67
C TRP A 183 3.83 12.72 14.93
N GLU A 184 3.21 13.28 13.89
CA GLU A 184 2.18 14.30 14.06
C GLU A 184 0.86 13.65 14.55
N PRO A 185 0.03 14.38 15.31
CA PRO A 185 -1.15 13.83 16.00
C PRO A 185 -2.38 13.67 15.11
N ASP A 186 -2.41 14.30 13.94
CA ASP A 186 -3.57 14.31 13.04
C ASP A 186 -3.27 13.51 11.77
N ILE A 187 -4.29 12.83 11.24
CA ILE A 187 -4.20 12.18 9.93
C ILE A 187 -4.15 13.25 8.83
N TYR A 188 -3.12 13.19 8.00
CA TYR A 188 -2.92 14.05 6.84
C TYR A 188 -3.30 13.31 5.55
N LEU A 189 -4.22 13.87 4.76
CA LEU A 189 -4.58 13.33 3.45
C LEU A 189 -3.84 14.11 2.34
N PRO A 190 -3.09 13.42 1.45
CA PRO A 190 -2.53 14.06 0.27
C PRO A 190 -3.62 14.75 -0.57
N VAL A 191 -3.31 15.95 -1.07
CA VAL A 191 -4.29 16.79 -1.79
C VAL A 191 -4.08 16.67 -3.28
N GLU A 192 -5.11 16.29 -4.02
CA GLU A 192 -5.11 16.28 -5.49
C GLU A 192 -5.07 17.71 -6.04
N VAL A 193 -4.12 18.01 -6.94
CA VAL A 193 -3.90 19.38 -7.46
C VAL A 193 -4.11 19.52 -8.96
N ASP A 194 -4.32 18.42 -9.68
CA ASP A 194 -4.62 18.37 -11.11
C ASP A 194 -6.04 17.80 -11.38
N PRO A 195 -6.64 18.07 -12.55
CA PRO A 195 -7.98 17.59 -12.88
C PRO A 195 -8.14 16.06 -12.92
N HIS A 196 -7.04 15.32 -13.12
CA HIS A 196 -7.05 13.86 -13.19
C HIS A 196 -6.72 13.21 -11.84
N GLY A 197 -6.39 14.01 -10.81
CA GLY A 197 -6.03 13.52 -9.49
C GLY A 197 -4.75 12.67 -9.48
N THR A 198 -3.79 12.97 -10.36
CA THR A 198 -2.54 12.23 -10.52
C THR A 198 -1.34 12.86 -9.81
N VAL A 199 -1.46 14.12 -9.39
CA VAL A 199 -0.48 14.90 -8.64
C VAL A 199 -1.03 15.19 -7.25
N LEU A 200 -0.32 14.70 -6.24
CA LEU A 200 -0.75 14.66 -4.85
C LEU A 200 0.19 15.50 -4.00
N ARG A 201 -0.25 16.69 -3.57
CA ARG A 201 0.52 17.57 -2.70
C ARG A 201 0.56 17.02 -1.27
N ILE A 202 1.72 17.16 -0.65
CA ILE A 202 1.95 17.06 0.79
C ILE A 202 2.56 18.36 1.33
N ASP A 203 2.32 18.64 2.60
CA ASP A 203 2.98 19.71 3.36
C ASP A 203 3.90 19.08 4.40
N LEU A 204 5.21 19.28 4.23
CA LEU A 204 6.24 18.70 5.09
C LEU A 204 6.07 19.11 6.56
N VAL A 205 5.56 20.33 6.84
CA VAL A 205 5.31 20.77 8.23
C VAL A 205 4.14 20.01 8.83
N SER A 206 3.06 19.84 8.05
CA SER A 206 1.84 19.16 8.50
C SER A 206 2.07 17.67 8.80
N ILE A 207 3.11 17.05 8.23
CA ILE A 207 3.48 15.65 8.50
C ILE A 207 4.77 15.50 9.34
N GLY A 208 5.36 16.61 9.80
CA GLY A 208 6.55 16.62 10.67
C GLY A 208 7.86 16.22 9.97
N TRP A 209 7.95 16.39 8.66
CA TRP A 209 9.10 16.05 7.82
C TRP A 209 10.04 17.23 7.51
N ASP A 210 9.68 18.43 7.98
CA ASP A 210 10.50 19.64 7.90
C ASP A 210 11.70 19.63 8.85
N LYS A 211 11.58 18.90 9.98
CA LYS A 211 12.52 18.98 11.11
C LYS A 211 13.85 18.27 10.88
N HIS A 212 13.88 17.18 10.09
CA HIS A 212 15.05 16.29 9.99
C HIS A 212 15.46 15.95 8.55
N GLY A 213 14.94 16.67 7.55
CA GLY A 213 15.35 16.49 6.15
C GLY A 213 14.90 15.15 5.55
N GLN A 214 13.78 14.59 6.02
CA GLN A 214 13.26 13.30 5.56
C GLN A 214 13.03 13.25 4.04
N TRP A 215 12.56 14.35 3.45
CA TRP A 215 12.39 14.45 1.99
C TRP A 215 13.73 14.28 1.26
N GLN A 216 14.77 15.02 1.67
CA GLN A 216 16.10 14.92 1.07
C GLN A 216 16.71 13.53 1.27
N ARG A 217 16.53 12.93 2.45
CA ARG A 217 16.97 11.56 2.73
C ARG A 217 16.32 10.55 1.79
N MET A 218 15.02 10.66 1.54
CA MET A 218 14.31 9.79 0.58
C MET A 218 14.89 9.94 -0.84
N LEU A 219 15.17 11.17 -1.27
CA LEU A 219 15.67 11.45 -2.62
C LEU A 219 17.05 10.86 -2.93
N THR A 220 17.86 10.47 -1.93
CA THR A 220 19.18 9.86 -2.18
C THR A 220 19.09 8.54 -2.94
N ASP A 221 17.98 7.83 -2.73
CA ASP A 221 17.71 6.50 -3.26
C ASP A 221 16.71 6.54 -4.42
N TYR A 222 16.24 7.73 -4.81
CA TYR A 222 15.19 7.89 -5.83
C TYR A 222 15.77 7.69 -7.25
N PRO A 223 15.29 6.70 -8.02
CA PRO A 223 15.90 6.28 -9.27
C PRO A 223 15.26 6.91 -10.52
N TYR A 224 14.40 7.91 -10.34
CA TYR A 224 13.60 8.52 -11.41
C TYR A 224 13.76 10.05 -11.50
N GLY A 225 14.74 10.63 -10.82
CA GLY A 225 14.96 12.08 -10.78
C GLY A 225 15.36 12.65 -12.14
N MET A 226 14.52 13.51 -12.71
CA MET A 226 14.82 14.23 -13.95
C MET A 226 14.64 15.73 -13.75
N SER A 227 15.58 16.52 -14.27
CA SER A 227 15.48 17.98 -14.40
C SER A 227 15.06 18.38 -15.80
N TYR A 228 14.25 19.43 -15.88
CA TYR A 228 13.68 19.97 -17.13
C TYR A 228 14.11 21.43 -17.38
N GLU A 229 15.18 21.90 -16.71
CA GLU A 229 15.74 23.25 -16.90
C GLU A 229 16.12 23.55 -18.37
N ASN A 230 16.44 22.52 -19.15
CA ASN A 230 16.81 22.63 -20.57
C ASN A 230 15.77 21.99 -21.50
N ALA A 231 14.53 21.81 -21.06
CA ALA A 231 13.47 21.30 -21.91
C ALA A 231 13.30 22.19 -23.16
N THR A 232 13.09 21.56 -24.32
CA THR A 232 12.87 22.26 -25.60
C THR A 232 11.52 22.97 -25.61
N GLU A 233 10.53 22.42 -24.91
CA GLU A 233 9.23 23.04 -24.72
C GLU A 233 9.32 24.19 -23.70
N ASP A 234 8.95 25.40 -24.14
CA ASP A 234 9.03 26.61 -23.31
C ASP A 234 8.10 26.55 -22.09
N ALA A 235 6.89 25.97 -22.24
CA ALA A 235 5.93 25.84 -21.14
C ALA A 235 6.50 24.99 -20.00
N LEU A 236 6.95 23.77 -20.31
CA LEU A 236 7.60 22.87 -19.37
C LEU A 236 8.83 23.52 -18.72
N ARG A 237 9.70 24.12 -19.53
CA ARG A 237 10.93 24.75 -19.01
C ARG A 237 10.64 25.87 -18.02
N ASN A 238 9.67 26.73 -18.33
CA ASN A 238 9.34 27.88 -17.49
C ASN A 238 8.68 27.45 -16.17
N ASP A 239 7.69 26.55 -16.21
CA ASP A 239 7.05 26.08 -14.99
C ASP A 239 8.01 25.22 -14.15
N ALA A 240 8.82 24.35 -14.76
CA ALA A 240 9.84 23.60 -14.03
C ALA A 240 10.86 24.51 -13.32
N THR A 241 11.38 25.54 -14.00
CA THR A 241 12.30 26.51 -13.41
C THR A 241 11.66 27.21 -12.21
N PHE A 242 10.43 27.70 -12.34
CA PHE A 242 9.69 28.31 -11.23
C PHE A 242 9.53 27.33 -10.06
N VAL A 243 9.14 26.09 -10.32
CA VAL A 243 8.94 25.08 -9.27
C VAL A 243 10.24 24.76 -8.54
N TYR A 244 11.37 24.65 -9.24
CA TYR A 244 12.67 24.40 -8.61
C TYR A 244 13.09 25.53 -7.68
N GLU A 245 12.92 26.78 -8.12
CA GLU A 245 13.24 27.97 -7.33
C GLU A 245 12.32 28.06 -6.10
N ALA A 246 11.00 27.87 -6.30
CA ALA A 246 9.99 27.94 -5.26
C ALA A 246 10.20 26.88 -4.18
N THR A 247 10.35 25.61 -4.58
CA THR A 247 10.49 24.48 -3.65
C THR A 247 11.91 24.29 -3.12
N ARG A 248 12.89 25.00 -3.69
CA ARG A 248 14.33 24.82 -3.46
C ARG A 248 14.77 23.37 -3.65
N SER A 249 14.18 22.68 -4.62
CA SER A 249 14.44 21.28 -4.93
C SER A 249 14.38 21.06 -6.44
N LYS A 250 15.41 20.41 -7.00
CA LYS A 250 15.37 19.96 -8.40
C LYS A 250 14.49 18.72 -8.61
N ILE A 251 14.13 18.04 -7.52
CA ILE A 251 13.21 16.91 -7.52
C ILE A 251 12.05 17.22 -6.56
N PRO A 252 11.08 18.05 -6.98
CA PRO A 252 9.93 18.43 -6.16
C PRO A 252 8.83 17.36 -6.14
N MET A 253 8.89 16.42 -7.08
CA MET A 253 7.93 15.36 -7.31
C MET A 253 8.57 13.97 -7.16
N VAL A 254 7.89 13.06 -6.46
CA VAL A 254 8.32 11.66 -6.29
C VAL A 254 7.19 10.71 -6.67
N ARG A 255 7.52 9.61 -7.35
CA ARG A 255 6.54 8.58 -7.68
C ARG A 255 6.00 7.90 -6.43
N ALA A 256 4.67 7.88 -6.27
CA ALA A 256 4.02 7.35 -5.07
C ALA A 256 4.18 5.82 -4.93
N ASP A 257 4.16 5.08 -6.03
CA ASP A 257 4.36 3.63 -6.02
C ASP A 257 5.76 3.23 -5.55
N TRP A 258 6.80 3.90 -6.06
CA TRP A 258 8.17 3.73 -5.58
C TRP A 258 8.29 4.08 -4.10
N PHE A 259 7.71 5.22 -3.69
CA PHE A 259 7.73 5.64 -2.29
C PHE A 259 7.10 4.56 -1.40
N VAL A 260 5.90 4.09 -1.75
CA VAL A 260 5.21 3.05 -0.99
C VAL A 260 6.04 1.76 -0.90
N ALA A 261 6.65 1.35 -2.01
CA ALA A 261 7.45 0.14 -2.06
C ALA A 261 8.78 0.23 -1.30
N LYS A 262 9.38 1.41 -1.17
CA LYS A 262 10.71 1.58 -0.54
C LYS A 262 10.66 2.15 0.88
N ALA A 263 9.77 3.11 1.14
CA ALA A 263 9.69 3.78 2.43
C ALA A 263 9.07 2.90 3.54
N GLY A 264 8.37 1.83 3.20
CA GLY A 264 7.91 0.81 4.14
C GLY A 264 8.99 -0.19 4.58
N ILE A 265 10.22 -0.10 4.05
CA ILE A 265 11.29 -1.09 4.25
C ILE A 265 12.58 -0.41 4.76
N PRO A 266 13.36 -1.04 5.65
CA PRO A 266 14.65 -0.51 6.09
C PRO A 266 15.70 -0.42 4.97
N PRO A 267 16.63 0.54 5.03
CA PRO A 267 16.79 1.53 6.10
C PRO A 267 15.81 2.72 6.01
N MET A 268 15.15 2.94 4.86
CA MET A 268 14.32 4.12 4.62
C MET A 268 13.16 4.25 5.61
N TYR A 269 12.50 3.13 5.95
CA TYR A 269 11.46 3.10 6.98
C TYR A 269 11.95 3.63 8.33
N HIS A 270 13.16 3.23 8.77
CA HIS A 270 13.74 3.71 10.02
C HIS A 270 14.09 5.18 9.96
N ASP A 271 14.67 5.61 8.85
CA ASP A 271 15.12 6.98 8.69
C ASP A 271 13.94 7.97 8.64
N LEU A 272 12.86 7.62 7.93
CA LEU A 272 11.68 8.47 7.79
C LEU A 272 10.84 8.53 9.08
N LEU A 273 10.69 7.40 9.78
CA LEU A 273 10.03 7.37 11.08
C LEU A 273 10.95 7.80 12.23
N GLN A 274 12.22 8.10 11.94
CA GLN A 274 13.25 8.54 12.89
C GLN A 274 13.43 7.57 14.07
N LEU A 275 13.47 6.27 13.77
CA LEU A 275 13.68 5.25 14.78
C LEU A 275 15.14 5.28 15.26
N PRO A 276 15.40 5.19 16.57
CA PRO A 276 16.75 5.25 17.10
C PRO A 276 17.60 4.08 16.60
N ASP A 277 18.91 4.31 16.48
CA ASP A 277 19.89 3.28 16.16
C ASP A 277 20.87 3.07 17.31
N GLY A 278 21.26 1.82 17.52
CA GLY A 278 22.29 1.47 18.48
C GLY A 278 21.88 0.34 19.44
N PRO A 279 22.76 0.04 20.41
CA PRO A 279 22.58 -1.12 21.29
C PRO A 279 21.41 -0.99 22.28
N ASN A 280 20.84 0.21 22.43
CA ASN A 280 19.77 0.51 23.39
C ASN A 280 18.47 0.96 22.70
N THR A 281 18.27 0.68 21.41
CA THR A 281 17.11 1.18 20.64
C THR A 281 15.79 0.94 21.35
N ALA A 282 15.56 -0.26 21.90
CA ALA A 282 14.32 -0.56 22.62
C ALA A 282 14.08 0.41 23.81
N ILE A 283 15.13 0.70 24.59
CA ILE A 283 15.06 1.63 25.74
C ILE A 283 14.80 3.06 25.26
N GLU A 284 15.35 3.46 24.11
CA GLU A 284 15.15 4.79 23.56
C GLU A 284 13.71 5.00 23.06
N ILE A 285 13.14 4.00 22.37
CA ILE A 285 11.71 3.99 22.01
C ILE A 285 10.83 4.00 23.27
N GLU A 286 11.14 3.18 24.26
CA GLU A 286 10.40 3.15 25.54
C GLU A 286 10.40 4.55 26.19
N LYS A 287 11.52 5.27 26.18
CA LYS A 287 11.59 6.67 26.66
C LYS A 287 10.75 7.63 25.83
N MET A 288 10.80 7.54 24.50
CA MET A 288 9.98 8.37 23.60
C MET A 288 8.48 8.20 23.88
N LEU A 289 8.08 6.99 24.29
CA LEU A 289 6.70 6.62 24.59
C LEU A 289 6.33 6.75 26.08
N ASN A 290 7.25 7.23 26.92
CA ASN A 290 7.09 7.31 28.37
C ASN A 290 6.70 5.97 29.03
N VAL A 291 7.37 4.89 28.62
CA VAL A 291 7.22 3.53 29.11
C VAL A 291 8.43 3.18 29.99
N ASP A 292 8.17 2.60 31.17
CA ASP A 292 9.20 2.02 32.04
C ASP A 292 8.84 0.56 32.27
N VAL A 293 9.41 -0.31 31.44
CA VAL A 293 9.05 -1.75 31.41
C VAL A 293 9.32 -2.44 32.73
N ILE A 294 10.39 -2.05 33.44
CA ILE A 294 10.75 -2.62 34.75
C ILE A 294 9.75 -2.16 35.80
N ARG A 295 9.47 -0.85 35.86
CA ARG A 295 8.50 -0.31 36.81
C ARG A 295 7.10 -0.86 36.57
N ASP A 296 6.68 -1.00 35.32
CA ASP A 296 5.37 -1.53 34.98
C ASP A 296 5.25 -3.00 35.36
N PHE A 297 6.31 -3.79 35.15
CA PHE A 297 6.39 -5.16 35.66
C PHE A 297 6.26 -5.16 37.18
N GLU A 298 7.10 -4.41 37.91
CA GLU A 298 7.12 -4.39 39.38
C GLU A 298 5.77 -3.95 39.99
N MET A 299 5.16 -2.93 39.41
CA MET A 299 3.90 -2.34 39.89
C MET A 299 2.64 -3.05 39.38
N ASN A 300 2.76 -4.11 38.57
CA ASN A 300 1.64 -4.82 37.93
C ASN A 300 0.79 -3.91 37.03
N ARG A 301 1.46 -3.05 36.24
CA ARG A 301 0.82 -2.12 35.29
C ARG A 301 0.79 -2.65 33.86
N LEU A 302 1.61 -3.64 33.54
CA LEU A 302 1.56 -4.34 32.25
C LEU A 302 0.55 -5.49 32.29
N ALA A 303 -0.02 -5.80 31.13
CA ALA A 303 -0.74 -7.04 30.90
C ALA A 303 0.12 -7.97 30.03
N ARG A 304 0.16 -9.25 30.36
CA ARG A 304 1.03 -10.25 29.72
C ARG A 304 0.23 -11.44 29.18
N ALA A 305 0.65 -12.01 28.07
CA ALA A 305 0.16 -13.29 27.56
C ALA A 305 1.33 -14.11 27.00
N GLY A 306 1.26 -15.44 27.12
CA GLY A 306 2.25 -16.34 26.57
C GLY A 306 1.62 -17.52 25.83
N PHE A 307 2.33 -18.00 24.82
CA PHE A 307 1.87 -19.01 23.87
C PHE A 307 2.86 -20.17 23.89
N ILE A 308 2.40 -21.40 24.11
CA ILE A 308 3.26 -22.59 24.00
C ILE A 308 3.55 -22.89 22.53
N LYS A 309 2.57 -22.67 21.65
CA LYS A 309 2.69 -22.78 20.20
C LYS A 309 2.26 -21.47 19.55
N SER A 310 3.16 -20.86 18.78
CA SER A 310 2.93 -19.62 18.04
C SER A 310 2.68 -19.91 16.56
N ASN A 311 1.88 -19.05 15.91
CA ASN A 311 1.70 -19.07 14.46
C ASN A 311 2.80 -18.30 13.71
N VAL A 312 3.67 -17.58 14.44
CA VAL A 312 4.71 -16.69 13.89
C VAL A 312 6.13 -17.17 14.23
N SER A 313 6.30 -17.87 15.36
CA SER A 313 7.60 -18.38 15.83
C SER A 313 7.59 -19.91 15.95
N GLN A 314 8.77 -20.53 15.83
CA GLN A 314 8.90 -21.99 15.93
C GLN A 314 8.77 -22.53 17.38
N HIS A 315 8.97 -21.65 18.36
CA HIS A 315 8.92 -21.95 19.80
C HIS A 315 7.87 -21.10 20.51
N ASN A 316 7.74 -21.30 21.83
CA ASN A 316 6.90 -20.46 22.67
C ASN A 316 7.19 -18.96 22.45
N ARG A 317 6.18 -18.09 22.59
CA ARG A 317 6.31 -16.63 22.44
C ARG A 317 5.60 -15.97 23.62
N LEU A 318 6.03 -14.77 24.00
CA LEU A 318 5.40 -13.97 25.05
C LEU A 318 5.16 -12.57 24.53
N VAL A 319 4.09 -11.93 25.01
CA VAL A 319 3.79 -10.53 24.70
C VAL A 319 3.40 -9.76 25.94
N ASP A 320 3.96 -8.57 26.06
CA ASP A 320 3.60 -7.58 27.07
C ASP A 320 2.89 -6.40 26.42
N ARG A 321 1.87 -5.90 27.11
CA ARG A 321 1.18 -4.64 26.83
C ARG A 321 1.46 -3.65 27.95
N HIS A 322 2.08 -2.54 27.62
CA HIS A 322 2.33 -1.42 28.51
C HIS A 322 1.41 -0.23 28.18
N PRO A 323 0.92 0.51 29.18
CA PRO A 323 0.38 1.85 28.95
C PRO A 323 1.48 2.77 28.41
N ALA A 324 1.20 3.52 27.34
CA ALA A 324 2.15 4.42 26.70
C ALA A 324 1.54 5.81 26.48
N ALA A 325 2.39 6.81 26.19
CA ALA A 325 2.00 8.20 25.97
C ALA A 325 0.86 8.36 24.94
N TYR A 326 0.88 7.57 23.87
CA TYR A 326 -0.07 7.65 22.75
C TYR A 326 -1.03 6.45 22.68
N GLY A 327 -1.19 5.70 23.77
CA GLY A 327 -2.06 4.52 23.81
C GLY A 327 -1.37 3.34 24.47
N ALA A 328 -0.87 2.41 23.66
CA ALA A 328 -0.18 1.22 24.12
C ALA A 328 1.20 1.05 23.44
N TYR A 329 2.07 0.37 24.17
CA TYR A 329 3.33 -0.18 23.70
C TYR A 329 3.29 -1.68 23.93
N TRP A 330 3.39 -2.43 22.84
CA TRP A 330 3.40 -3.88 22.82
C TRP A 330 4.82 -4.36 22.56
N LYS A 331 5.29 -5.30 23.38
CA LYS A 331 6.61 -5.90 23.27
C LYS A 331 6.47 -7.39 23.25
N SER A 332 6.87 -8.03 22.16
CA SER A 332 6.99 -9.48 22.12
C SER A 332 8.39 -9.92 22.54
N TYR A 333 8.46 -11.16 22.98
CA TYR A 333 9.68 -11.87 23.28
C TYR A 333 9.62 -13.20 22.53
N ASP A 334 10.58 -13.40 21.65
CA ASP A 334 10.74 -14.59 20.82
C ASP A 334 11.90 -15.44 21.35
N PHE A 335 11.78 -16.76 21.21
CA PHE A 335 12.65 -17.73 21.86
C PHE A 335 13.18 -18.72 20.82
N GLY A 336 14.44 -19.11 20.95
CA GLY A 336 15.11 -20.14 20.15
C GLY A 336 14.98 -21.55 20.72
N SER A 337 14.27 -21.70 21.84
CA SER A 337 13.97 -22.96 22.51
C SER A 337 12.71 -22.83 23.37
N SER A 338 12.14 -23.95 23.79
CA SER A 338 11.05 -24.01 24.78
C SER A 338 11.46 -24.75 26.07
N ALA A 339 12.77 -24.86 26.30
CA ALA A 339 13.37 -25.56 27.43
C ALA A 339 14.31 -24.64 28.25
N GLY A 340 14.75 -25.12 29.42
CA GLY A 340 15.71 -24.38 30.25
C GLY A 340 15.18 -23.00 30.68
N SER A 341 16.02 -21.97 30.59
CA SER A 341 15.65 -20.56 30.88
C SER A 341 14.65 -19.98 29.87
N GLN A 342 14.39 -20.65 28.75
CA GLN A 342 13.48 -20.20 27.70
C GLN A 342 12.10 -20.87 27.75
N SER A 343 11.87 -21.79 28.71
CA SER A 343 10.58 -22.43 28.92
C SER A 343 9.62 -21.50 29.65
N LEU A 344 8.60 -20.98 28.97
CA LEU A 344 7.62 -20.06 29.58
C LEU A 344 6.74 -20.73 30.65
N THR A 345 6.49 -22.04 30.55
CA THR A 345 5.77 -22.77 31.61
C THR A 345 6.55 -22.81 32.92
N LEU A 346 7.88 -22.65 32.89
CA LEU A 346 8.73 -22.70 34.08
C LEU A 346 9.28 -21.33 34.48
N ASN A 347 9.49 -20.41 33.52
CA ASN A 347 10.12 -19.11 33.73
C ASN A 347 9.29 -17.93 33.17
N PRO A 348 8.02 -17.72 33.57
CA PRO A 348 7.15 -16.71 32.96
C PRO A 348 7.42 -15.26 33.41
N LEU A 349 8.31 -15.03 34.39
CA LEU A 349 8.48 -13.73 35.07
C LEU A 349 9.79 -13.01 34.68
N GLY A 350 10.11 -13.02 33.39
CA GLY A 350 11.25 -12.32 32.81
C GLY A 350 10.88 -11.07 31.98
N PRO A 351 11.83 -10.51 31.22
CA PRO A 351 13.22 -10.96 31.09
C PRO A 351 14.03 -10.73 32.39
N LYS A 352 15.23 -11.30 32.49
CA LYS A 352 16.15 -10.98 33.60
C LYS A 352 16.55 -9.50 33.57
N TYR A 353 16.53 -8.87 34.74
CA TYR A 353 17.01 -7.50 34.94
C TYR A 353 17.64 -7.34 36.33
N LYS A 354 18.41 -6.26 36.51
CA LYS A 354 19.12 -6.01 37.77
C LYS A 354 18.14 -5.93 38.94
N ASN A 355 18.38 -6.73 39.98
CA ASN A 355 17.54 -6.84 41.18
C ASN A 355 16.11 -7.36 40.91
N ASN A 356 15.90 -8.16 39.86
CA ASN A 356 14.60 -8.79 39.63
C ASN A 356 14.18 -9.67 40.82
N PRO A 357 13.08 -9.38 41.53
CA PRO A 357 12.63 -10.17 42.68
C PRO A 357 12.20 -11.60 42.33
N HIS A 358 12.01 -11.88 41.04
CA HIS A 358 11.61 -13.16 40.47
C HIS A 358 12.71 -13.78 39.59
N GLU A 359 13.98 -13.41 39.78
CA GLU A 359 15.12 -13.83 38.94
C GLU A 359 15.20 -15.35 38.67
N ARG A 360 14.82 -16.17 39.66
CA ARG A 360 14.88 -17.64 39.56
C ARG A 360 13.92 -18.22 38.52
N VAL A 361 12.87 -17.49 38.16
CA VAL A 361 11.83 -17.86 37.18
C VAL A 361 11.73 -16.80 36.08
N ALA A 362 12.81 -16.07 35.84
CA ALA A 362 12.91 -15.09 34.77
C ALA A 362 13.47 -15.72 33.49
N PHE A 363 12.83 -15.44 32.37
CA PHE A 363 13.24 -15.97 31.07
C PHE A 363 14.41 -15.21 30.42
N GLU A 364 15.03 -15.90 29.46
CA GLU A 364 15.94 -15.32 28.46
C GLU A 364 15.25 -15.43 27.08
N HIS A 365 15.46 -14.45 26.20
CA HIS A 365 14.81 -14.34 24.89
C HIS A 365 15.87 -14.00 23.84
N ASP A 366 15.58 -14.28 22.57
CA ASP A 366 16.53 -14.15 21.46
C ASP A 366 16.21 -12.97 20.54
N GLY A 367 15.00 -12.43 20.63
CA GLY A 367 14.54 -11.29 19.85
C GLY A 367 13.12 -10.89 20.22
N GLY A 368 12.58 -9.95 19.48
CA GLY A 368 11.22 -9.50 19.67
C GLY A 368 10.77 -8.47 18.65
N GLU A 369 9.51 -8.10 18.78
CA GLU A 369 8.84 -7.09 17.99
C GLU A 369 8.26 -6.04 18.95
N LEU A 370 8.42 -4.77 18.59
CA LEU A 370 7.77 -3.65 19.24
C LEU A 370 6.67 -3.14 18.32
N ILE A 371 5.45 -3.04 18.85
CA ILE A 371 4.32 -2.40 18.17
C ILE A 371 3.82 -1.30 19.09
N PHE A 372 3.79 -0.06 18.60
CA PHE A 372 3.41 1.08 19.43
C PHE A 372 2.48 2.02 18.70
N ASN A 373 1.59 2.68 19.43
CA ASN A 373 0.76 3.71 18.83
C ASN A 373 1.57 4.97 18.54
N LEU A 374 1.41 5.49 17.33
CA LEU A 374 1.80 6.83 16.94
C LEU A 374 0.78 7.84 17.48
N PRO A 375 1.12 9.14 17.58
CA PRO A 375 0.22 10.18 18.05
C PRO A 375 -1.10 10.24 17.28
N ASN A 376 -1.07 10.06 15.95
CA ASN A 376 -2.24 9.98 15.08
C ASN A 376 -3.07 8.69 15.21
N GLY A 377 -2.68 7.77 16.09
CA GLY A 377 -3.41 6.53 16.39
C GLY A 377 -3.10 5.35 15.47
N LEU A 378 -2.33 5.54 14.38
CA LEU A 378 -1.71 4.44 13.63
C LEU A 378 -0.62 3.76 14.48
N GLN A 379 0.04 2.76 13.90
CA GLN A 379 1.06 1.97 14.57
C GLN A 379 2.43 2.14 13.93
N GLY A 380 3.45 2.28 14.78
CA GLY A 380 4.86 2.10 14.43
C GLY A 380 5.34 0.72 14.86
N TYR A 381 6.30 0.19 14.10
CA TYR A 381 6.84 -1.16 14.25
C TYR A 381 8.36 -1.14 14.33
N LEU A 382 8.92 -2.02 15.14
CA LEU A 382 10.37 -2.25 15.22
C LEU A 382 10.68 -3.71 15.54
N LEU A 383 11.58 -4.34 14.79
CA LEU A 383 12.18 -5.61 15.19
C LEU A 383 13.44 -5.36 16.02
N ILE A 384 13.64 -6.17 17.06
CA ILE A 384 14.80 -6.09 17.95
C ILE A 384 15.46 -7.46 18.15
N ASP A 385 16.77 -7.46 18.38
CA ASP A 385 17.49 -8.64 18.86
C ASP A 385 17.24 -8.86 20.38
N GLY A 386 17.72 -9.98 20.92
CA GLY A 386 17.58 -10.32 22.35
C GLY A 386 18.31 -9.35 23.31
N LYS A 387 19.07 -8.38 22.79
CA LYS A 387 19.71 -7.30 23.57
C LYS A 387 18.95 -5.98 23.46
N GLY A 388 17.93 -5.89 22.60
CA GLY A 388 17.14 -4.69 22.37
C GLY A 388 17.70 -3.75 21.31
N ALA A 389 18.70 -4.17 20.54
CA ALA A 389 19.18 -3.42 19.38
C ALA A 389 18.23 -3.66 18.19
N ARG A 390 18.00 -2.63 17.36
CA ARG A 390 17.15 -2.80 16.17
C ARG A 390 17.77 -3.76 15.16
N ILE A 391 16.91 -4.47 14.45
CA ILE A 391 17.27 -5.28 13.28
C ILE A 391 16.30 -5.00 12.13
N ASP A 392 16.78 -5.15 10.89
CA ASP A 392 15.97 -4.92 9.71
C ASP A 392 15.08 -6.12 9.37
N ARG A 393 15.57 -7.32 9.68
CA ARG A 393 14.99 -8.61 9.28
C ARG A 393 15.01 -9.60 10.43
N GLY A 394 13.88 -10.23 10.68
CA GLY A 394 13.75 -11.32 11.64
C GLY A 394 14.48 -12.58 11.14
N PRO A 395 15.33 -13.23 11.96
CA PRO A 395 15.98 -14.47 11.57
C PRO A 395 14.95 -15.58 11.30
N ILE A 396 15.02 -16.23 10.13
CA ILE A 396 14.02 -17.23 9.68
C ILE A 396 13.92 -18.45 10.63
N ASN A 397 15.01 -18.76 11.33
CA ASN A 397 15.03 -19.81 12.34
C ASN A 397 14.27 -19.43 13.63
N VAL A 398 13.85 -18.18 13.77
CA VAL A 398 13.13 -17.64 14.93
C VAL A 398 11.69 -17.27 14.54
N VAL A 399 11.52 -16.52 13.44
CA VAL A 399 10.21 -16.04 12.95
C VAL A 399 10.12 -16.13 11.42
N PHE A 400 8.92 -16.32 10.88
CA PHE A 400 8.69 -16.33 9.42
C PHE A 400 7.38 -15.62 9.05
N ASP A 401 7.37 -14.99 7.87
CA ASP A 401 6.20 -14.33 7.30
C ASP A 401 5.49 -15.25 6.30
N SER A 402 4.40 -15.87 6.73
CA SER A 402 3.58 -16.73 5.85
C SER A 402 2.81 -15.96 4.78
N LYS A 403 2.66 -14.64 4.90
CA LYS A 403 1.94 -13.79 3.94
C LYS A 403 2.82 -13.33 2.78
N GLN A 404 4.15 -13.46 2.92
CA GLN A 404 5.14 -13.17 1.89
C GLN A 404 4.89 -11.83 1.16
N PRO A 405 4.81 -10.69 1.86
CA PRO A 405 4.46 -9.40 1.26
C PRO A 405 5.42 -8.96 0.15
N LEU A 406 6.67 -9.42 0.18
CA LEU A 406 7.68 -9.20 -0.87
C LEU A 406 8.09 -10.51 -1.57
N GLY A 407 7.22 -11.53 -1.56
CA GLY A 407 7.49 -12.82 -2.21
C GLY A 407 8.51 -13.72 -1.51
N ASN A 408 8.83 -13.46 -0.24
CA ASN A 408 9.72 -14.31 0.57
C ASN A 408 9.21 -14.43 2.02
N ASN A 409 9.73 -15.41 2.76
CA ASN A 409 9.31 -15.73 4.14
C ASN A 409 10.00 -14.88 5.23
N GLU A 410 10.84 -13.91 4.87
CA GLU A 410 11.52 -13.09 5.87
C GLU A 410 10.54 -12.07 6.46
N VAL A 411 10.60 -11.91 7.79
CA VAL A 411 9.88 -10.81 8.45
C VAL A 411 10.72 -9.55 8.31
N ILE A 412 10.28 -8.61 7.49
CA ILE A 412 10.98 -7.35 7.23
C ILE A 412 10.28 -6.26 8.02
N ASN A 413 11.04 -5.56 8.86
CA ASN A 413 10.51 -4.53 9.74
C ASN A 413 9.76 -3.44 8.94
N GLY A 414 8.65 -2.92 9.48
CA GLY A 414 7.75 -2.02 8.76
C GLY A 414 6.76 -2.81 7.91
N ILE A 415 7.13 -3.18 6.68
CA ILE A 415 6.21 -3.75 5.70
C ILE A 415 5.55 -5.07 6.14
N SER A 416 6.32 -6.04 6.66
CA SER A 416 5.75 -7.31 7.13
C SER A 416 4.82 -7.10 8.33
N CYS A 417 5.19 -6.18 9.21
CA CYS A 417 4.40 -5.84 10.38
C CYS A 417 3.05 -5.19 9.96
N MET A 418 3.06 -4.24 9.03
CA MET A 418 1.83 -3.62 8.49
C MET A 418 0.88 -4.63 7.83
N VAL A 419 1.44 -5.63 7.14
CA VAL A 419 0.68 -6.71 6.48
C VAL A 419 0.19 -7.78 7.46
N CYS A 420 0.92 -8.01 8.55
CA CYS A 420 0.47 -8.89 9.64
C CYS A 420 -0.63 -8.21 10.47
N HIS A 421 -0.49 -6.91 10.73
CA HIS A 421 -1.36 -6.07 11.56
C HIS A 421 -2.27 -5.17 10.72
N THR A 422 -2.86 -5.72 9.65
CA THR A 422 -3.76 -4.97 8.74
C THR A 422 -4.90 -4.26 9.46
N HIS A 423 -5.35 -4.82 10.58
CA HIS A 423 -6.44 -4.34 11.42
C HIS A 423 -5.96 -3.97 12.84
N GLY A 424 -4.67 -3.75 13.03
CA GLY A 424 -4.07 -3.44 14.34
C GLY A 424 -3.69 -4.69 15.13
N MET A 425 -3.81 -4.61 16.45
CA MET A 425 -3.49 -5.76 17.32
C MET A 425 -4.42 -6.94 17.05
N GLN A 426 -3.81 -8.11 16.85
CA GLN A 426 -4.52 -9.36 16.59
C GLN A 426 -4.98 -9.99 17.91
N PRO A 427 -6.16 -10.63 17.97
CA PRO A 427 -6.57 -11.41 19.13
C PRO A 427 -5.73 -12.68 19.27
N PHE A 428 -5.50 -13.11 20.50
CA PHE A 428 -4.73 -14.31 20.81
C PHE A 428 -5.09 -14.87 22.19
N GLN A 429 -4.84 -16.16 22.38
CA GLN A 429 -5.19 -16.90 23.60
C GLN A 429 -3.95 -17.12 24.47
N ASP A 430 -4.03 -16.77 25.76
CA ASP A 430 -2.97 -17.10 26.72
C ASP A 430 -3.03 -18.57 27.15
N ASP A 431 -1.85 -19.21 27.19
CA ASP A 431 -1.64 -20.58 27.68
C ASP A 431 -1.02 -20.61 29.09
N ILE A 432 -0.37 -19.53 29.52
CA ILE A 432 0.56 -19.56 30.66
C ILE A 432 -0.16 -19.35 31.99
N ARG A 433 -1.19 -18.52 32.07
CA ARG A 433 -1.94 -18.24 33.31
C ARG A 433 -2.39 -19.52 34.00
N SER A 434 -2.92 -20.49 33.25
CA SER A 434 -3.32 -21.79 33.77
C SER A 434 -2.25 -22.88 33.66
N GLY A 435 -1.26 -22.70 32.78
CA GLY A 435 -0.27 -23.72 32.42
C GLY A 435 1.07 -23.63 33.16
N HIS A 436 1.30 -22.60 34.00
CA HIS A 436 2.59 -22.40 34.64
C HIS A 436 2.89 -23.36 35.80
N GLY A 437 4.16 -23.68 36.00
CA GLY A 437 4.68 -24.52 37.08
C GLY A 437 5.18 -23.75 38.32
N VAL A 438 5.13 -22.42 38.31
CA VAL A 438 5.62 -21.58 39.42
C VAL A 438 4.68 -21.60 40.64
N ARG A 439 5.18 -21.26 41.84
CA ARG A 439 4.46 -21.38 43.12
C ARG A 439 4.68 -20.17 44.04
N GLY A 440 3.83 -20.02 45.04
CA GLY A 440 3.98 -18.99 46.08
C GLY A 440 3.88 -17.58 45.52
N ALA A 441 4.80 -16.69 45.91
CA ALA A 441 4.81 -15.30 45.45
C ALA A 441 4.93 -15.17 43.92
N ASP A 442 5.63 -16.09 43.26
CA ASP A 442 5.77 -16.12 41.80
C ASP A 442 4.43 -16.42 41.11
N ALA A 443 3.66 -17.39 41.63
CA ALA A 443 2.34 -17.69 41.09
C ALA A 443 1.37 -16.51 41.22
N LEU A 444 1.38 -15.83 42.37
CA LEU A 444 0.59 -14.61 42.57
C LEU A 444 1.01 -13.48 41.62
N LYS A 445 2.30 -13.40 41.27
CA LYS A 445 2.78 -12.44 40.27
C LYS A 445 2.27 -12.78 38.88
N VAL A 446 2.30 -14.05 38.49
CA VAL A 446 1.71 -14.52 37.23
C VAL A 446 0.23 -14.17 37.16
N GLU A 447 -0.56 -14.45 38.20
CA GLU A 447 -1.99 -14.13 38.22
C GLU A 447 -2.30 -12.63 38.08
N ARG A 448 -1.37 -11.75 38.48
CA ARG A 448 -1.52 -10.29 38.36
C ARG A 448 -1.15 -9.74 36.99
N LEU A 449 -0.18 -10.36 36.32
CA LEU A 449 0.30 -9.90 35.00
C LEU A 449 -0.48 -10.56 33.85
N PHE A 450 -0.71 -11.87 33.95
CA PHE A 450 -1.40 -12.65 32.93
C PHE A 450 -2.89 -12.59 33.21
N LEU A 451 -3.59 -11.54 32.74
CA LEU A 451 -4.99 -11.30 33.06
C LEU A 451 -5.92 -12.46 32.65
N PRO A 452 -7.12 -12.59 33.24
CA PRO A 452 -8.18 -13.40 32.65
C PRO A 452 -8.40 -13.04 31.17
N GLN A 453 -8.68 -14.03 30.32
CA GLN A 453 -8.72 -13.84 28.87
C GLN A 453 -9.71 -12.74 28.45
N ASP A 454 -10.90 -12.70 29.04
CA ASP A 454 -11.91 -11.69 28.72
C ASP A 454 -11.52 -10.27 29.15
N GLU A 455 -10.64 -10.13 30.14
CA GLU A 455 -10.06 -8.84 30.53
C GLU A 455 -8.93 -8.42 29.59
N PHE A 456 -8.11 -9.38 29.16
CA PHE A 456 -7.04 -9.14 28.20
C PHE A 456 -7.62 -8.77 26.82
N ASP A 457 -8.64 -9.49 26.35
CA ASP A 457 -9.32 -9.23 25.08
C ASP A 457 -9.86 -7.80 25.00
N LYS A 458 -10.41 -7.26 26.11
CA LYS A 458 -10.86 -5.86 26.16
C LYS A 458 -9.71 -4.86 25.92
N LEU A 459 -8.49 -5.19 26.34
CA LEU A 459 -7.32 -4.34 26.10
C LEU A 459 -6.86 -4.43 24.64
N VAL A 460 -6.85 -5.65 24.06
CA VAL A 460 -6.56 -5.87 22.64
C VAL A 460 -7.57 -5.14 21.77
N ASP A 461 -8.86 -5.32 22.03
CA ASP A 461 -9.95 -4.67 21.29
C ASP A 461 -9.87 -3.16 21.37
N LYS A 462 -9.56 -2.61 22.56
CA LYS A 462 -9.38 -1.16 22.72
C LYS A 462 -8.28 -0.61 21.80
N ASP A 463 -7.13 -1.27 21.77
CA ASP A 463 -6.00 -0.82 20.95
C ASP A 463 -6.26 -1.06 19.45
N ARG A 464 -6.93 -2.16 19.12
CA ARG A 464 -7.40 -2.47 17.78
C ARG A 464 -8.36 -1.41 17.26
N GLN A 465 -9.37 -1.02 18.05
CA GLN A 465 -10.35 -0.01 17.66
C GLN A 465 -9.69 1.36 17.45
N ARG A 466 -8.73 1.74 18.31
CA ARG A 466 -7.94 2.96 18.11
C ARG A 466 -7.26 2.98 16.74
N PHE A 467 -6.59 1.89 16.38
CA PHE A 467 -5.93 1.77 15.08
C PHE A 467 -6.94 1.81 13.93
N LEU A 468 -8.06 1.10 14.04
CA LEU A 468 -9.08 1.03 12.99
C LEU A 468 -9.72 2.40 12.72
N THR A 469 -9.95 3.23 13.74
CA THR A 469 -10.43 4.61 13.55
C THR A 469 -9.45 5.42 12.70
N SER A 470 -8.17 5.45 13.09
CA SER A 470 -7.14 6.20 12.36
C SER A 470 -6.87 5.64 10.96
N LEU A 471 -6.93 4.32 10.80
CA LEU A 471 -6.83 3.67 9.50
C LEU A 471 -7.99 4.10 8.60
N ASP A 472 -9.21 4.15 9.14
CA ASP A 472 -10.38 4.55 8.37
C ASP A 472 -10.27 5.99 7.87
N GLU A 473 -9.80 6.90 8.72
CA GLU A 473 -9.52 8.28 8.33
C GLU A 473 -8.45 8.35 7.23
N ALA A 474 -7.42 7.52 7.29
CA ALA A 474 -6.28 7.56 6.36
C ALA A 474 -6.59 6.97 4.97
N ILE A 475 -7.39 5.90 4.89
CA ILE A 475 -7.61 5.16 3.62
C ILE A 475 -9.07 5.11 3.17
N GLY A 476 -10.04 5.25 4.08
CA GLY A 476 -11.47 5.21 3.79
C GLY A 476 -11.89 6.21 2.70
N PRO A 477 -11.43 7.49 2.74
CA PRO A 477 -11.76 8.49 1.71
C PRO A 477 -11.35 8.13 0.29
N PHE A 478 -10.37 7.24 0.10
CA PHE A 478 -9.89 6.81 -1.22
C PHE A 478 -10.56 5.51 -1.67
N LEU A 479 -10.77 4.58 -0.74
CA LEU A 479 -11.24 3.23 -1.06
C LEU A 479 -12.77 3.10 -1.09
N ARG A 480 -13.49 4.07 -0.52
CA ARG A 480 -14.95 4.12 -0.55
C ARG A 480 -15.45 5.16 -1.54
N GLY A 481 -16.40 4.77 -2.38
CA GLY A 481 -17.17 5.70 -3.21
C GLY A 481 -18.22 6.47 -2.40
N GLU A 482 -18.90 7.41 -3.06
CA GLU A 482 -20.00 8.15 -2.45
C GLU A 482 -21.11 7.21 -1.95
N GLY A 483 -21.44 7.30 -0.66
CA GLY A 483 -22.46 6.46 -0.02
C GLY A 483 -22.03 5.02 0.30
N ASP A 484 -20.78 4.63 0.00
CA ASP A 484 -20.23 3.35 0.42
C ASP A 484 -19.94 3.37 1.93
N THR A 485 -20.53 2.43 2.66
CA THR A 485 -20.37 2.28 4.12
C THR A 485 -19.64 0.99 4.47
N THR A 486 -18.90 0.40 3.53
CA THR A 486 -18.15 -0.84 3.74
C THR A 486 -17.20 -0.69 4.94
N PRO A 487 -17.28 -1.56 5.96
CA PRO A 487 -16.43 -1.48 7.13
C PRO A 487 -14.94 -1.51 6.77
N ILE A 488 -14.12 -0.73 7.47
CA ILE A 488 -12.67 -0.68 7.24
C ILE A 488 -12.00 -2.07 7.35
N THR A 489 -12.58 -2.99 8.11
CA THR A 489 -12.09 -4.38 8.26
C THR A 489 -12.33 -5.28 7.05
N GLU A 490 -13.19 -4.84 6.12
CA GLU A 490 -13.45 -5.51 4.84
C GLU A 490 -12.64 -4.87 3.71
N LEU A 491 -12.10 -3.68 3.94
CA LEU A 491 -11.22 -3.01 2.97
C LEU A 491 -9.82 -3.63 3.01
N ARG A 492 -9.22 -3.70 1.83
CA ARG A 492 -7.92 -4.31 1.65
C ARG A 492 -6.80 -3.42 2.18
N GLU A 493 -5.80 -4.03 2.83
CA GLU A 493 -4.58 -3.33 3.24
C GLU A 493 -3.78 -2.87 2.00
N PRO A 494 -3.58 -1.56 1.77
CA PRO A 494 -3.07 -1.08 0.48
C PRO A 494 -1.53 -1.04 0.37
N VAL A 495 -0.78 -0.91 1.47
CA VAL A 495 0.67 -0.69 1.42
C VAL A 495 1.42 -1.94 0.97
N GLY A 496 1.14 -3.10 1.59
CA GLY A 496 1.73 -4.38 1.19
C GLY A 496 1.35 -4.81 -0.22
N VAL A 497 0.15 -4.43 -0.64
CA VAL A 497 -0.38 -4.69 -1.98
C VAL A 497 0.42 -3.94 -3.04
N ILE A 498 0.63 -2.63 -2.87
CA ILE A 498 1.46 -1.84 -3.79
C ILE A 498 2.93 -2.26 -3.71
N ALA A 499 3.47 -2.52 -2.52
CA ALA A 499 4.86 -2.96 -2.37
C ALA A 499 5.13 -4.26 -3.13
N ARG A 500 4.23 -5.25 -3.06
CA ARG A 500 4.31 -6.48 -3.85
C ARG A 500 4.26 -6.18 -5.35
N GLN A 501 3.25 -5.44 -5.79
CA GLN A 501 3.04 -5.10 -7.20
C GLN A 501 4.27 -4.42 -7.81
N TYR A 502 4.89 -3.51 -7.07
CA TYR A 502 6.06 -2.76 -7.53
C TYR A 502 7.28 -3.67 -7.78
N THR A 503 7.44 -4.76 -7.02
CA THR A 503 8.57 -5.69 -7.15
C THR A 503 8.46 -6.66 -8.33
N GLU A 504 7.30 -6.71 -9.00
CA GLU A 504 7.09 -7.58 -10.14
C GLU A 504 7.97 -7.20 -11.35
N ASN A 505 8.15 -8.15 -12.26
CA ASN A 505 8.79 -7.88 -13.53
C ASN A 505 7.91 -6.94 -14.37
N MET A 506 8.56 -6.10 -15.16
CA MET A 506 7.92 -5.05 -15.94
C MET A 506 7.69 -5.50 -17.37
N ALA A 507 6.44 -5.39 -17.83
CA ALA A 507 6.08 -5.52 -19.23
C ALA A 507 6.39 -4.22 -20.01
N PHE A 508 6.18 -4.24 -21.32
CA PHE A 508 6.40 -3.08 -22.18
C PHE A 508 5.55 -1.89 -21.75
N GLU A 509 4.29 -2.12 -21.39
CA GLU A 509 3.31 -1.12 -20.96
C GLU A 509 3.76 -0.42 -19.67
N ASP A 510 4.36 -1.16 -18.74
CA ASP A 510 4.90 -0.58 -17.51
C ASP A 510 6.08 0.36 -17.82
N VAL A 511 7.02 -0.09 -18.67
CA VAL A 511 8.18 0.71 -19.08
C VAL A 511 7.77 1.95 -19.87
N ALA A 512 6.84 1.81 -20.81
CA ALA A 512 6.32 2.92 -21.62
C ALA A 512 5.64 3.97 -20.75
N ALA A 513 4.81 3.54 -19.81
CA ALA A 513 4.09 4.44 -18.92
C ALA A 513 5.02 5.14 -17.92
N GLU A 514 6.03 4.43 -17.38
CA GLU A 514 7.05 5.03 -16.51
C GLU A 514 7.90 6.07 -17.21
N LEU A 515 8.24 5.84 -18.48
CA LEU A 515 8.91 6.84 -19.33
C LEU A 515 7.99 8.00 -19.75
N GLN A 516 6.69 7.89 -19.47
CA GLN A 516 5.65 8.80 -19.97
C GLN A 516 5.75 9.01 -21.50
N PHE A 517 5.88 7.91 -22.24
CA PHE A 517 6.02 7.95 -23.70
C PHE A 517 4.70 7.54 -24.37
N GLU A 518 3.97 8.50 -24.94
CA GLU A 518 2.64 8.25 -25.52
C GLU A 518 2.67 7.37 -26.79
N ASP A 519 3.64 7.57 -27.69
CA ASP A 519 3.75 6.79 -28.94
C ASP A 519 4.43 5.44 -28.69
N HIS A 520 3.64 4.49 -28.20
CA HIS A 520 4.08 3.11 -27.91
C HIS A 520 4.67 2.42 -29.15
N GLY A 521 4.15 2.68 -30.35
CA GLY A 521 4.64 2.07 -31.59
C GLY A 521 6.08 2.49 -31.90
N ASN A 522 6.36 3.79 -31.80
CA ASN A 522 7.72 4.31 -31.98
C ASN A 522 8.66 3.84 -30.85
N LEU A 523 8.20 3.81 -29.60
CA LEU A 523 9.02 3.32 -28.48
C LEU A 523 9.43 1.87 -28.69
N ARG A 524 8.50 1.01 -29.13
CA ARG A 524 8.77 -0.40 -29.42
C ARG A 524 9.79 -0.58 -30.53
N PHE A 525 9.71 0.25 -31.58
CA PHE A 525 10.72 0.28 -32.63
C PHE A 525 12.10 0.68 -32.07
N MET A 526 12.16 1.74 -31.24
CA MET A 526 13.40 2.23 -30.64
C MET A 526 14.07 1.16 -29.77
N PHE A 527 13.33 0.46 -28.90
CA PHE A 527 13.84 -0.65 -28.09
C PHE A 527 14.42 -1.79 -28.92
N GLY A 528 13.96 -1.93 -30.17
CA GLY A 528 14.50 -2.87 -31.15
C GLY A 528 15.87 -2.48 -31.72
N THR A 529 16.36 -1.27 -31.52
CA THR A 529 17.64 -0.80 -32.10
C THR A 529 18.85 -1.09 -31.20
N PRO A 530 20.09 -1.18 -31.75
CA PRO A 530 21.29 -1.42 -30.94
C PRO A 530 21.49 -0.41 -29.80
N ALA A 531 21.05 0.84 -29.99
CA ALA A 531 21.18 1.92 -29.01
C ALA A 531 20.39 1.66 -27.71
N TYR A 532 19.28 0.94 -27.77
CA TYR A 532 18.47 0.63 -26.58
C TYR A 532 18.65 -0.82 -26.12
N ARG A 533 19.02 -1.74 -27.02
CA ARG A 533 19.36 -3.13 -26.65
C ARG A 533 20.52 -3.23 -25.66
N GLN A 534 21.45 -2.26 -25.65
CA GLN A 534 22.55 -2.23 -24.68
C GLN A 534 22.08 -2.15 -23.22
N PHE A 535 20.87 -1.64 -22.98
CA PHE A 535 20.23 -1.59 -21.66
C PHE A 535 19.38 -2.82 -21.34
N GLY A 536 19.38 -3.84 -22.20
CA GLY A 536 18.57 -5.06 -22.03
C GLY A 536 17.10 -4.90 -22.44
N LEU A 537 16.67 -3.75 -22.94
CA LEU A 537 15.26 -3.47 -23.29
C LEU A 537 14.75 -4.18 -24.55
N GLY A 538 15.65 -4.78 -25.34
CA GLY A 538 15.29 -5.46 -26.58
C GLY A 538 14.31 -6.62 -26.38
N VAL A 539 14.27 -7.23 -25.19
CA VAL A 539 13.35 -8.33 -24.87
C VAL A 539 11.88 -7.88 -24.82
N LEU A 540 11.62 -6.60 -24.53
CA LEU A 540 10.27 -6.03 -24.47
C LEU A 540 9.60 -5.96 -25.85
N VAL A 541 10.39 -6.01 -26.93
CA VAL A 541 9.87 -6.06 -28.32
C VAL A 541 9.26 -7.42 -28.64
N ASP A 542 9.62 -8.46 -27.90
CA ASP A 542 9.10 -9.82 -28.05
C ASP A 542 8.11 -10.16 -26.92
N ASP A 543 7.44 -9.15 -26.34
CA ASP A 543 6.46 -9.28 -25.25
C ASP A 543 6.99 -10.04 -24.01
N LYS A 544 8.30 -9.99 -23.79
CA LYS A 544 8.92 -10.46 -22.56
C LYS A 544 9.02 -9.33 -21.55
N VAL A 545 9.38 -9.69 -20.33
CA VAL A 545 9.50 -8.76 -19.20
C VAL A 545 10.96 -8.50 -18.83
N ILE A 546 11.21 -7.36 -18.18
CA ILE A 546 12.48 -7.04 -17.52
C ILE A 546 12.29 -7.00 -15.99
N SER A 547 13.36 -7.23 -15.22
CA SER A 547 13.27 -7.11 -13.76
C SER A 547 13.24 -5.64 -13.31
N ARG A 548 12.47 -5.34 -12.26
CA ARG A 548 12.48 -4.03 -11.58
C ARG A 548 13.89 -3.55 -11.21
N ASP A 549 14.73 -4.46 -10.70
CA ASP A 549 16.11 -4.17 -10.28
C ASP A 549 17.00 -3.73 -11.46
N LEU A 550 16.84 -4.31 -12.66
CA LEU A 550 17.52 -3.79 -13.86
C LEU A 550 17.14 -2.34 -14.13
N TRP A 551 15.85 -2.00 -14.00
CA TRP A 551 15.33 -0.69 -14.37
C TRP A 551 15.74 0.43 -13.42
N GLU A 552 15.75 0.15 -12.11
CA GLU A 552 15.90 1.17 -11.06
C GLU A 552 17.31 1.23 -10.43
N ARG A 553 18.18 0.25 -10.68
CA ARG A 553 19.50 0.17 -10.03
C ARG A 553 20.37 1.39 -10.34
N LEU A 554 20.82 2.08 -9.29
CA LEU A 554 21.61 3.31 -9.38
C LEU A 554 23.13 3.05 -9.48
N THR A 555 23.75 3.26 -10.65
CA THR A 555 25.23 3.22 -10.82
C THR A 555 25.79 4.12 -11.95
N PRO A 556 26.10 5.41 -11.75
CA PRO A 556 25.54 6.33 -10.75
C PRO A 556 24.10 6.75 -11.10
N PHE A 557 23.66 6.55 -12.34
CA PHE A 557 22.26 6.72 -12.74
C PHE A 557 21.63 5.34 -12.96
N SER A 558 20.30 5.32 -13.02
CA SER A 558 19.54 4.09 -13.30
C SER A 558 19.37 3.89 -14.81
N THR A 559 18.97 2.68 -15.21
CA THR A 559 18.61 2.44 -16.61
C THR A 559 17.44 3.34 -17.04
N TYR A 560 16.49 3.62 -16.16
CA TYR A 560 15.46 4.64 -16.43
C TYR A 560 16.07 5.98 -16.82
N HIS A 561 17.01 6.52 -16.03
CA HIS A 561 17.62 7.83 -16.30
C HIS A 561 18.32 7.87 -17.65
N GLU A 562 19.12 6.84 -17.96
CA GLU A 562 19.89 6.76 -19.21
C GLU A 562 18.96 6.70 -20.42
N VAL A 563 17.89 5.89 -20.33
CA VAL A 563 16.90 5.74 -21.40
C VAL A 563 16.06 7.01 -21.57
N ALA A 564 15.58 7.60 -20.47
CA ALA A 564 14.82 8.85 -20.52
C ALA A 564 15.65 9.99 -21.14
N GLN A 565 16.93 10.11 -20.76
CA GLN A 565 17.84 11.09 -21.36
C GLN A 565 18.02 10.86 -22.88
N MET A 566 18.20 9.60 -23.30
CA MET A 566 18.34 9.26 -24.72
C MET A 566 17.09 9.54 -25.55
N LEU A 567 15.90 9.44 -24.93
CA LEU A 567 14.63 9.82 -25.51
C LEU A 567 14.41 11.34 -25.52
N GLY A 568 15.30 12.11 -24.87
CA GLY A 568 15.22 13.57 -24.77
C GLY A 568 14.33 14.08 -23.64
N PHE A 569 13.97 13.23 -22.68
CA PHE A 569 13.05 13.55 -21.57
C PHE A 569 13.75 14.12 -20.35
N GLY A 570 14.38 15.28 -20.53
CA GLY A 570 15.08 15.98 -19.46
C GLY A 570 16.49 15.45 -19.21
N ILE A 571 17.08 15.88 -18.09
CA ILE A 571 18.46 15.58 -17.70
C ILE A 571 18.42 14.80 -16.39
N PRO A 572 19.13 13.66 -16.28
CA PRO A 572 19.20 12.91 -15.03
C PRO A 572 19.66 13.76 -13.85
N GLU A 573 18.93 13.70 -12.74
CA GLU A 573 19.15 14.48 -11.54
C GLU A 573 19.15 13.55 -10.32
N ARG A 574 20.11 13.74 -9.41
CA ARG A 574 20.21 12.93 -8.19
C ARG A 574 20.60 13.79 -6.99
N VAL A 575 20.01 13.45 -5.85
CA VAL A 575 20.51 13.90 -4.55
C VAL A 575 21.57 12.91 -4.10
N PHE A 576 22.76 13.42 -3.79
CA PHE A 576 23.82 12.61 -3.19
C PHE A 576 23.77 12.76 -1.67
N SER A 577 24.08 11.70 -0.92
CA SER A 577 24.31 11.85 0.50
C SER A 577 25.44 12.85 0.72
N SER A 578 25.24 13.82 1.61
CA SER A 578 26.37 14.55 2.17
C SER A 578 27.18 13.53 2.99
N ASP A 579 28.36 13.17 2.51
CA ASP A 579 29.33 12.33 3.23
C ASP A 579 29.62 12.84 4.66
#